data_AF-A0A1I6XTH9-F1
#
_entry.id   AF-A0A1I6XTH9-F1
#
_cell.length_a   1.000
_cell.length_b   1.000
_cell.length_c   1.000
_cell.angle_alpha   90.00
_cell.angle_beta   90.00
_cell.angle_gamma   90.00
#
_symmetry.space_group_name_H-M   'P 1'
#
loop_
_entity.id
_entity.type
_entity.pdbx_description
1 polymer ?
#
loop_
_entity_poly.entity_id
_entity_poly.type
_entity_poly.pdbx_seq_one_letter_code
_entity_poly.pdbx_strand_id
1 'polypeptide(L)'
;MNRLLHTPEGVRDIYDGEYRKKLTVIDQMNQVLDGRGYIPIQTPTFEYFDIFSREIGTTPSKDLYKFFDREGNTLVLRPDFTPAIARTAAKYFTNVGGTIRLTYNGNVFINNSSYQGRLKENTQLGAELIGDNSIDSDSEMIEMLIKSLQASGLTNFQISIGHSDVFRGLMDAAGFDEEAEGNIRDLINNKNSFGLEEYISSQNLSDDLTELFGLLSSMYASPKEWEQYRKKADGYPVIAKALDYLCQLDEKLTECKVNSFVSYELGLISNYTYYTGIIFSGYAFGTGEPIAKGGRYDKLLSYFGKDAAAIGFAISVDDLMEALNSQAVDTKTSDGVRYLTIALGKGRLADKAMAYFEKIGLPCEEMKDKNTRKLIFVNEEKKVRFFLAKGPDVPTYVEYGAADIGIVGEDTILEEARNIFEVLDLGFGKCRMCVCGPQSAKPLLENQELIRVATKYPKIAKDYFYNKKHQTVEIIKLNGSIELAPIVGLSEVICDIVETGSTLRENGLVVLEEVCDLSARMVVNQVSMKMENERITEIIRALKKVTEE
;
A
#
# COMPACT_ATOMS: atom_id res chain seq x y z
N MET A 1 -22.64 29.22 2.32
CA MET A 1 -21.54 28.80 1.41
C MET A 1 -22.14 28.66 0.02
N ASN A 2 -21.63 29.36 -1.00
CA ASN A 2 -22.21 29.31 -2.34
C ASN A 2 -21.75 28.02 -3.05
N ARG A 3 -22.49 26.92 -2.84
CA ARG A 3 -22.18 25.58 -3.39
C ARG A 3 -21.92 25.60 -4.90
N LEU A 4 -22.46 26.59 -5.63
CA LEU A 4 -22.30 26.73 -7.07
C LEU A 4 -20.87 27.11 -7.52
N LEU A 5 -20.02 27.59 -6.61
CA LEU A 5 -18.63 27.98 -6.90
C LEU A 5 -17.61 26.91 -6.53
N HIS A 6 -18.03 25.81 -5.90
CA HIS A 6 -17.13 24.76 -5.41
C HIS A 6 -17.28 23.50 -6.26
N THR A 7 -16.15 22.88 -6.59
CA THR A 7 -16.12 21.53 -7.16
C THR A 7 -16.51 20.48 -6.10
N PRO A 8 -17.02 19.31 -6.51
CA PRO A 8 -17.16 18.17 -5.60
C PRO A 8 -15.84 17.79 -4.91
N GLU A 9 -15.94 17.15 -3.74
CA GLU A 9 -14.75 16.65 -3.03
C GLU A 9 -13.97 15.65 -3.90
N GLY A 10 -12.65 15.85 -3.98
CA GLY A 10 -11.75 14.96 -4.73
C GLY A 10 -11.68 15.23 -6.24
N VAL A 11 -12.34 16.27 -6.75
CA VAL A 11 -12.13 16.74 -8.13
C VAL A 11 -11.73 18.21 -8.15
N ARG A 12 -10.96 18.60 -9.16
CA ARG A 12 -10.34 19.94 -9.22
C ARG A 12 -10.30 20.47 -10.65
N ASP A 13 -10.43 21.79 -10.77
CA ASP A 13 -10.11 22.49 -12.00
C ASP A 13 -8.58 22.61 -12.14
N ILE A 14 -8.07 22.42 -13.36
CA ILE A 14 -6.65 22.60 -13.70
C ILE A 14 -6.58 23.61 -14.85
N TYR A 15 -5.81 24.67 -14.70
CA TYR A 15 -5.80 25.78 -15.66
C TYR A 15 -4.39 26.39 -15.85
N ASP A 16 -4.28 27.31 -16.82
CA ASP A 16 -3.06 28.06 -17.15
C ASP A 16 -1.79 27.22 -17.32
N GLY A 17 -0.74 27.57 -16.56
CA GLY A 17 0.59 26.95 -16.65
C GLY A 17 0.59 25.51 -16.17
N GLU A 18 -0.26 25.17 -15.21
CA GLU A 18 -0.36 23.81 -14.68
C GLU A 18 -0.93 22.87 -15.74
N TYR A 19 -2.06 23.24 -16.36
CA TYR A 19 -2.65 22.42 -17.40
C TYR A 19 -1.75 22.33 -18.64
N ARG A 20 -1.10 23.43 -19.03
CA ARG A 20 -0.11 23.42 -20.12
C ARG A 20 1.02 22.44 -19.83
N LYS A 21 1.58 22.45 -18.62
CA LYS A 21 2.65 21.52 -18.21
C LYS A 21 2.16 20.07 -18.26
N LYS A 22 0.95 19.79 -17.77
CA LYS A 22 0.32 18.45 -17.84
C LYS A 22 0.21 17.97 -19.29
N LEU A 23 -0.28 18.81 -20.20
CA LEU A 23 -0.37 18.48 -21.63
C LEU A 23 1.00 18.21 -22.26
N THR A 24 2.03 19.00 -21.93
CA THR A 24 3.40 18.77 -22.41
C THR A 24 3.96 17.44 -21.94
N VAL A 25 3.77 17.09 -20.66
CA VAL A 25 4.23 15.80 -20.11
C VAL A 25 3.52 14.63 -20.81
N ILE A 26 2.21 14.72 -21.00
CA ILE A 26 1.44 13.72 -21.74
C ILE A 26 1.96 13.56 -23.18
N ASP A 27 2.20 14.66 -23.89
CA ASP A 27 2.71 14.65 -25.25
C ASP A 27 4.09 13.98 -25.35
N GLN A 28 5.01 14.31 -24.43
CA GLN A 28 6.34 13.69 -24.37
C GLN A 28 6.28 12.18 -24.16
N MET A 29 5.40 11.70 -23.27
CA MET A 29 5.20 10.26 -23.07
C MET A 29 4.58 9.61 -24.31
N ASN A 30 3.55 10.22 -24.92
CA ASN A 30 2.94 9.70 -26.15
C ASN A 30 3.95 9.58 -27.29
N GLN A 31 4.87 10.54 -27.47
CA GLN A 31 5.92 10.44 -28.49
C GLN A 31 6.80 9.18 -28.32
N VAL A 32 7.04 8.72 -27.08
CA VAL A 32 7.74 7.46 -26.81
C VAL A 32 6.91 6.27 -27.28
N LEU A 33 5.62 6.24 -26.96
CA LEU A 33 4.71 5.15 -27.30
C LEU A 33 4.47 5.07 -28.83
N ASP A 34 4.26 6.20 -29.47
CA ASP A 34 4.09 6.34 -30.93
C ASP A 34 5.34 5.86 -31.67
N GLY A 35 6.53 6.21 -31.15
CA GLY A 35 7.82 5.75 -31.68
C GLY A 35 8.02 4.22 -31.61
N ARG A 36 7.23 3.51 -30.78
CA ARG A 36 7.19 2.05 -30.67
C ARG A 36 6.01 1.41 -31.43
N GLY A 37 5.22 2.21 -32.14
CA GLY A 37 4.09 1.73 -32.94
C GLY A 37 2.82 1.43 -32.13
N TYR A 38 2.68 2.00 -30.93
CA TYR A 38 1.43 1.93 -30.17
C TYR A 38 0.41 2.86 -30.79
N ILE A 39 -0.82 2.37 -30.94
CA ILE A 39 -1.88 3.08 -31.64
C ILE A 39 -2.82 3.68 -30.59
N PRO A 40 -3.10 5.01 -30.65
CA PRO A 40 -4.04 5.64 -29.74
C PRO A 40 -5.45 5.04 -29.84
N ILE A 41 -6.08 4.82 -28.70
CA ILE A 41 -7.46 4.39 -28.58
C ILE A 41 -8.20 5.19 -27.50
N GLN A 42 -9.49 5.40 -27.72
CA GLN A 42 -10.39 5.99 -26.75
C GLN A 42 -11.57 5.04 -26.49
N THR A 43 -11.82 4.77 -25.21
CA THR A 43 -13.01 4.05 -24.74
C THR A 43 -14.01 5.04 -24.12
N PRO A 44 -15.30 4.69 -24.03
CA PRO A 44 -16.29 5.49 -23.30
C PRO A 44 -15.86 5.74 -21.84
N THR A 45 -16.26 6.89 -21.29
CA THR A 45 -15.98 7.24 -19.89
C THR A 45 -16.80 6.41 -18.90
N PHE A 46 -17.98 5.95 -19.32
CA PHE A 46 -18.80 5.04 -18.56
C PHE A 46 -19.06 3.76 -19.34
N GLU A 47 -19.23 2.68 -18.60
CA GLU A 47 -19.43 1.32 -19.10
C GLU A 47 -20.51 0.65 -18.25
N TYR A 48 -21.01 -0.51 -18.71
CA TYR A 48 -21.84 -1.37 -17.87
C TYR A 48 -21.07 -1.81 -16.63
N PHE A 49 -21.75 -1.86 -15.48
CA PHE A 49 -21.17 -2.31 -14.21
C PHE A 49 -20.42 -3.64 -14.32
N ASP A 50 -20.94 -4.57 -15.13
CA ASP A 50 -20.41 -5.93 -15.25
C ASP A 50 -18.97 -5.98 -15.81
N ILE A 51 -18.54 -4.95 -16.56
CA ILE A 51 -17.19 -4.81 -17.12
C ILE A 51 -16.14 -4.62 -16.02
N PHE A 52 -16.55 -4.15 -14.84
CA PHE A 52 -15.70 -3.97 -13.66
C PHE A 52 -16.21 -4.80 -12.48
N SER A 53 -16.95 -5.87 -12.75
CA SER A 53 -17.50 -6.74 -11.73
C SER A 53 -16.40 -7.40 -10.88
N ARG A 54 -16.79 -7.91 -9.71
CA ARG A 54 -15.90 -8.62 -8.80
C ARG A 54 -15.22 -9.81 -9.46
N GLU A 55 -15.88 -10.49 -10.40
CA GLU A 55 -15.34 -11.65 -11.13
C GLU A 55 -14.14 -11.26 -12.00
N ILE A 56 -14.12 -10.05 -12.53
CA ILE A 56 -13.01 -9.51 -13.31
C ILE A 56 -11.86 -9.06 -12.39
N GLY A 57 -12.13 -8.83 -11.10
CA GLY A 57 -11.09 -8.62 -10.10
C GLY A 57 -10.48 -7.23 -10.10
N THR A 58 -11.28 -6.20 -10.38
CA THR A 58 -10.82 -4.80 -10.46
C THR A 58 -11.08 -4.04 -9.15
N THR A 59 -11.70 -2.86 -9.23
CA THR A 59 -11.96 -1.97 -8.10
C THR A 59 -13.15 -2.47 -7.27
N PRO A 60 -13.09 -2.41 -5.92
CA PRO A 60 -14.19 -2.84 -5.08
C PRO A 60 -15.50 -2.09 -5.39
N SER A 61 -16.61 -2.82 -5.36
CA SER A 61 -17.92 -2.29 -5.74
C SER A 61 -18.37 -1.05 -4.95
N LYS A 62 -17.90 -0.91 -3.70
CA LYS A 62 -18.16 0.26 -2.83
C LYS A 62 -17.43 1.53 -3.28
N ASP A 63 -16.34 1.38 -4.02
CA ASP A 63 -15.47 2.47 -4.47
C ASP A 63 -15.79 2.89 -5.93
N LEU A 64 -16.80 2.29 -6.55
CA LEU A 64 -17.26 2.65 -7.89
C LEU A 64 -18.31 3.77 -7.85
N TYR A 65 -18.20 4.74 -8.76
CA TYR A 65 -19.27 5.68 -9.05
C TYR A 65 -20.33 5.00 -9.93
N LYS A 66 -21.47 4.66 -9.32
CA LYS A 66 -22.60 3.97 -9.98
C LYS A 66 -23.75 4.93 -10.26
N PHE A 67 -24.39 4.74 -11.40
CA PHE A 67 -25.62 5.43 -11.78
C PHE A 67 -26.49 4.54 -12.66
N PHE A 68 -27.74 4.95 -12.87
CA PHE A 68 -28.69 4.22 -13.69
C PHE A 68 -29.03 5.03 -14.93
N ASP A 69 -29.12 4.37 -16.08
CA ASP A 69 -29.72 4.98 -17.27
C ASP A 69 -31.26 4.99 -17.18
N ARG A 70 -31.94 5.46 -18.23
CA ARG A 70 -33.40 5.55 -18.25
C ARG A 70 -34.07 4.18 -18.31
N GLU A 71 -33.35 3.19 -18.82
CA GLU A 71 -33.76 1.81 -19.00
C GLU A 71 -33.52 0.96 -17.74
N GLY A 72 -32.84 1.52 -16.73
CA GLY A 72 -32.57 0.88 -15.44
C GLY A 72 -31.27 0.06 -15.40
N ASN A 73 -30.42 0.15 -16.43
CA ASN A 73 -29.13 -0.52 -16.42
C ASN A 73 -28.20 0.16 -15.42
N THR A 74 -27.41 -0.64 -14.69
CA THR A 74 -26.37 -0.11 -13.80
C THR A 74 -25.13 0.22 -14.63
N LEU A 75 -24.78 1.49 -14.66
CA LEU A 75 -23.58 2.01 -15.31
C LEU A 75 -22.57 2.47 -14.26
N VAL A 76 -21.30 2.49 -14.65
CA VAL A 76 -20.22 3.00 -13.82
C VAL A 76 -19.34 3.94 -14.61
N LEU A 77 -18.83 4.99 -13.95
CA LEU A 77 -17.65 5.69 -14.45
C LEU A 77 -16.47 4.72 -14.33
N ARG A 78 -15.67 4.59 -15.40
CA ARG A 78 -14.57 3.62 -15.43
C ARG A 78 -13.57 3.92 -14.29
N PRO A 79 -13.24 2.93 -13.42
CA PRO A 79 -12.20 3.09 -12.41
C PRO A 79 -10.80 2.73 -12.96
N ASP A 80 -10.76 2.07 -14.11
CA ASP A 80 -9.59 1.47 -14.74
C ASP A 80 -9.83 1.38 -16.26
N PHE A 81 -8.77 1.51 -17.06
CA PHE A 81 -8.83 1.35 -18.50
C PHE A 81 -8.74 -0.10 -18.94
N THR A 82 -7.99 -0.95 -18.24
CA THR A 82 -7.58 -2.27 -18.75
C THR A 82 -8.77 -3.19 -19.11
N PRO A 83 -9.83 -3.33 -18.29
CA PRO A 83 -11.03 -4.08 -18.68
C PRO A 83 -11.77 -3.50 -19.90
N ALA A 84 -11.84 -2.17 -20.02
CA ALA A 84 -12.46 -1.52 -21.16
C ALA A 84 -11.65 -1.71 -22.45
N ILE A 85 -10.32 -1.74 -22.35
CA ILE A 85 -9.43 -2.08 -23.46
C ILE A 85 -9.59 -3.56 -23.83
N ALA A 86 -9.57 -4.48 -22.87
CA ALA A 86 -9.78 -5.91 -23.10
C ALA A 86 -11.12 -6.18 -23.81
N ARG A 87 -12.22 -5.58 -23.36
CA ARG A 87 -13.53 -5.62 -24.03
C ARG A 87 -13.46 -5.13 -25.47
N THR A 88 -12.76 -4.03 -25.70
CA THR A 88 -12.65 -3.39 -27.02
C THR A 88 -11.77 -4.21 -27.97
N ALA A 89 -10.67 -4.77 -27.48
CA ALA A 89 -9.80 -5.70 -28.18
C ALA A 89 -10.53 -7.00 -28.57
N ALA A 90 -11.30 -7.57 -27.65
CA ALA A 90 -12.13 -8.75 -27.90
C ALA A 90 -13.18 -8.49 -28.99
N LYS A 91 -13.81 -7.31 -28.97
CA LYS A 91 -14.89 -6.95 -29.90
C LYS A 91 -14.40 -6.59 -31.31
N TYR A 92 -13.37 -5.76 -31.44
CA TYR A 92 -13.01 -5.14 -32.71
C TYR A 92 -11.73 -5.70 -33.36
N PHE A 93 -10.86 -6.35 -32.58
CA PHE A 93 -9.58 -6.84 -33.05
C PHE A 93 -9.59 -8.37 -33.22
N THR A 94 -10.71 -8.94 -33.70
CA THR A 94 -10.91 -10.39 -33.85
C THR A 94 -10.06 -11.01 -34.96
N ASN A 95 -9.74 -10.24 -36.01
CA ASN A 95 -9.10 -10.74 -37.24
C ASN A 95 -7.65 -10.25 -37.43
N VAL A 96 -7.06 -9.61 -36.41
CA VAL A 96 -5.66 -9.17 -36.46
C VAL A 96 -4.80 -10.39 -36.11
N GLY A 97 -4.19 -11.03 -37.12
CA GLY A 97 -3.32 -12.20 -36.94
C GLY A 97 -1.96 -11.89 -36.31
N GLY A 98 -1.88 -10.91 -35.41
CA GLY A 98 -0.65 -10.44 -34.80
C GLY A 98 -0.87 -9.61 -33.55
N THR A 99 0.24 -9.16 -32.96
CA THR A 99 0.28 -8.37 -31.73
C THR A 99 -0.43 -7.02 -31.90
N ILE A 100 -1.32 -6.71 -30.97
CA ILE A 100 -2.06 -5.44 -30.89
C ILE A 100 -1.32 -4.56 -29.87
N ARG A 101 -0.98 -3.32 -30.26
CA ARG A 101 -0.33 -2.33 -29.39
C ARG A 101 -1.23 -1.10 -29.29
N LEU A 102 -1.78 -0.84 -28.11
CA LEU A 102 -2.74 0.24 -27.87
C LEU A 102 -2.21 1.18 -26.79
N THR A 103 -2.37 2.49 -27.00
CA THR A 103 -2.12 3.50 -25.96
C THR A 103 -3.38 4.30 -25.70
N TYR A 104 -3.58 4.73 -24.46
CA TYR A 104 -4.72 5.54 -24.06
C TYR A 104 -4.28 6.67 -23.13
N ASN A 105 -5.08 7.73 -23.12
CA ASN A 105 -5.00 8.82 -22.15
C ASN A 105 -6.41 9.27 -21.79
N GLY A 106 -6.71 9.40 -20.50
CA GLY A 106 -7.97 9.96 -20.03
C GLY A 106 -8.23 9.71 -18.55
N ASN A 107 -9.41 10.12 -18.09
CA ASN A 107 -9.71 10.10 -16.66
C ASN A 107 -10.27 8.74 -16.20
N VAL A 108 -9.92 8.35 -14.98
CA VAL A 108 -10.50 7.26 -14.19
C VAL A 108 -11.10 7.82 -12.91
N PHE A 109 -12.09 7.09 -12.36
CA PHE A 109 -12.91 7.58 -11.25
C PHE A 109 -13.01 6.54 -10.14
N ILE A 110 -12.50 6.88 -8.95
CA ILE A 110 -12.55 6.02 -7.77
C ILE A 110 -13.14 6.83 -6.61
N ASN A 111 -14.22 6.34 -6.02
CA ASN A 111 -14.88 6.95 -4.89
C ASN A 111 -14.17 6.58 -3.58
N ASN A 112 -12.94 7.06 -3.42
CA ASN A 112 -12.19 6.94 -2.17
C ASN A 112 -12.96 7.59 -1.01
N SER A 113 -12.71 7.12 0.21
CA SER A 113 -13.35 7.68 1.40
C SER A 113 -12.96 9.16 1.60
N SER A 114 -13.90 9.96 2.10
CA SER A 114 -13.70 11.39 2.31
C SER A 114 -12.53 11.69 3.26
N TYR A 115 -11.93 12.88 3.10
CA TYR A 115 -10.83 13.38 3.94
C TYR A 115 -9.49 12.64 3.82
N GLN A 116 -9.33 11.77 2.83
CA GLN A 116 -8.06 11.14 2.49
C GLN A 116 -7.22 11.96 1.53
N GLY A 117 -7.55 13.22 1.22
CA GLY A 117 -6.70 14.09 0.37
C GLY A 117 -6.39 13.55 -1.03
N ARG A 118 -6.98 12.41 -1.40
CA ARG A 118 -6.81 11.71 -2.68
C ARG A 118 -7.84 12.25 -3.67
N LEU A 119 -7.42 12.36 -4.91
CA LEU A 119 -8.32 12.65 -6.00
C LEU A 119 -9.27 11.47 -6.23
N LYS A 120 -10.52 11.79 -6.58
CA LYS A 120 -11.56 10.86 -7.01
C LYS A 120 -11.69 10.80 -8.53
N GLU A 121 -11.05 11.74 -9.22
CA GLU A 121 -10.84 11.76 -10.66
C GLU A 121 -9.34 11.95 -10.92
N ASN A 122 -8.72 10.97 -11.57
CA ASN A 122 -7.30 11.00 -11.94
C ASN A 122 -7.14 10.77 -13.44
N THR A 123 -6.18 11.43 -14.07
CA THR A 123 -5.78 11.18 -15.45
C THR A 123 -4.76 10.06 -15.49
N GLN A 124 -5.03 9.03 -16.30
CA GLN A 124 -4.11 7.96 -16.60
C GLN A 124 -3.65 8.02 -18.05
N LEU A 125 -2.37 7.75 -18.26
CA LEU A 125 -1.79 7.43 -19.56
C LEU A 125 -1.25 6.01 -19.49
N GLY A 126 -1.58 5.16 -20.44
CA GLY A 126 -1.21 3.76 -20.38
C GLY A 126 -1.04 3.11 -21.74
N ALA A 127 -0.41 1.94 -21.72
CA ALA A 127 -0.12 1.15 -22.91
C ALA A 127 -0.46 -0.32 -22.65
N GLU A 128 -1.01 -0.99 -23.67
CA GLU A 128 -1.45 -2.39 -23.62
C GLU A 128 -0.93 -3.12 -24.86
N LEU A 129 -0.26 -4.23 -24.63
CA LEU A 129 0.25 -5.15 -25.65
C LEU A 129 -0.52 -6.47 -25.52
N ILE A 130 -1.26 -6.84 -26.57
CA ILE A 130 -2.17 -7.99 -26.57
C ILE A 130 -1.81 -8.95 -27.71
N GLY A 131 -1.81 -10.25 -27.43
CA GLY A 131 -1.54 -11.32 -28.39
C GLY A 131 -0.10 -11.84 -28.36
N ASP A 132 0.71 -11.46 -27.37
CA ASP A 132 2.09 -11.90 -27.19
C ASP A 132 2.36 -12.30 -25.73
N ASN A 133 2.88 -13.51 -25.54
CA ASN A 133 3.23 -14.06 -24.22
C ASN A 133 4.75 -14.24 -24.04
N SER A 134 5.56 -13.66 -24.92
CA SER A 134 7.00 -13.75 -24.85
C SER A 134 7.58 -12.84 -23.78
N ILE A 135 8.76 -13.21 -23.27
CA ILE A 135 9.55 -12.35 -22.39
C ILE A 135 9.99 -11.05 -23.07
N ASP A 136 10.12 -11.05 -24.40
CA ASP A 136 10.42 -9.85 -25.18
C ASP A 136 9.29 -8.83 -25.01
N SER A 137 8.02 -9.25 -25.05
CA SER A 137 6.87 -8.35 -24.80
C SER A 137 6.84 -7.80 -23.38
N ASP A 138 7.28 -8.58 -22.37
CA ASP A 138 7.40 -8.12 -20.99
C ASP A 138 8.50 -7.08 -20.82
N SER A 139 9.66 -7.35 -21.40
CA SER A 139 10.80 -6.44 -21.39
C SER A 139 10.50 -5.14 -22.16
N GLU A 140 9.79 -5.22 -23.30
CA GLU A 140 9.33 -4.05 -24.08
C GLU A 140 8.45 -3.15 -23.21
N MET A 141 7.52 -3.74 -22.45
CA MET A 141 6.58 -2.98 -21.65
C MET A 141 7.25 -2.24 -20.48
N ILE A 142 8.17 -2.90 -19.78
CA ILE A 142 8.95 -2.27 -18.70
C ILE A 142 9.87 -1.19 -19.26
N GLU A 143 10.57 -1.46 -20.36
CA GLU A 143 11.44 -0.49 -21.03
C GLU A 143 10.63 0.76 -21.45
N MET A 144 9.43 0.56 -22.01
CA MET A 144 8.55 1.65 -22.42
C MET A 144 8.06 2.49 -21.23
N LEU A 145 7.70 1.87 -20.11
CA LEU A 145 7.36 2.59 -18.89
C LEU A 145 8.52 3.48 -18.44
N ILE A 146 9.72 2.92 -18.35
CA ILE A 146 10.93 3.64 -17.92
C ILE A 146 11.22 4.81 -18.86
N LYS A 147 11.18 4.58 -20.18
CA LYS A 147 11.42 5.63 -21.19
C LYS A 147 10.35 6.71 -21.16
N SER A 148 9.09 6.36 -20.90
CA SER A 148 8.00 7.33 -20.77
C SER A 148 8.22 8.22 -19.54
N LEU A 149 8.55 7.63 -18.39
CA LEU A 149 8.89 8.38 -17.18
C LEU A 149 10.11 9.31 -17.41
N GLN A 150 11.16 8.84 -18.06
CA GLN A 150 12.30 9.70 -18.43
C GLN A 150 11.90 10.85 -19.35
N ALA A 151 11.07 10.59 -20.37
CA ALA A 151 10.61 11.59 -21.32
C ALA A 151 9.77 12.69 -20.67
N SER A 152 9.06 12.38 -19.57
CA SER A 152 8.33 13.38 -18.75
C SER A 152 9.25 14.37 -18.02
N GLY A 153 10.57 14.10 -18.00
CA GLY A 153 11.56 14.84 -17.23
C GLY A 153 11.83 14.27 -15.83
N LEU A 154 11.21 13.13 -15.49
CA LEU A 154 11.46 12.46 -14.22
C LEU A 154 12.85 11.79 -14.26
N THR A 155 13.63 12.00 -13.20
CA THR A 155 15.03 11.58 -13.15
C THR A 155 15.35 10.63 -11.99
N ASN A 156 14.57 10.65 -10.90
CA ASN A 156 14.79 9.79 -9.75
C ASN A 156 13.54 8.95 -9.47
N PHE A 157 13.54 7.73 -9.98
CA PHE A 157 12.46 6.77 -9.80
C PHE A 157 13.00 5.34 -9.84
N GLN A 158 12.20 4.41 -9.32
CA GLN A 158 12.50 2.98 -9.31
C GLN A 158 11.27 2.17 -9.74
N ILE A 159 11.47 1.11 -10.50
CA ILE A 159 10.45 0.13 -10.87
C ILE A 159 10.67 -1.13 -10.05
N SER A 160 9.68 -1.50 -9.25
CA SER A 160 9.67 -2.77 -8.52
C SER A 160 8.96 -3.83 -9.35
N ILE A 161 9.56 -5.01 -9.49
CA ILE A 161 9.00 -6.14 -10.25
C ILE A 161 8.80 -7.34 -9.32
N GLY A 162 7.60 -7.92 -9.35
CA GLY A 162 7.27 -9.20 -8.74
C GLY A 162 6.64 -10.16 -9.74
N HIS A 163 6.25 -11.35 -9.28
CA HIS A 163 5.58 -12.34 -10.12
C HIS A 163 4.48 -13.05 -9.33
N SER A 164 3.25 -13.01 -9.84
CA SER A 164 2.04 -13.56 -9.19
C SER A 164 2.19 -15.03 -8.78
N ASP A 165 2.84 -15.85 -9.62
CA ASP A 165 3.07 -17.27 -9.34
C ASP A 165 4.01 -17.55 -8.15
N VAL A 166 4.81 -16.59 -7.67
CA VAL A 166 5.62 -16.81 -6.47
C VAL A 166 4.71 -16.91 -5.25
N PHE A 167 3.86 -15.90 -5.05
CA PHE A 167 2.89 -15.90 -3.95
C PHE A 167 1.90 -17.06 -4.08
N ARG A 168 1.27 -17.23 -5.26
CA ARG A 168 0.31 -18.32 -5.51
C ARG A 168 0.96 -19.69 -5.28
N GLY A 169 2.16 -19.89 -5.82
CA GLY A 169 2.89 -21.14 -5.68
C GLY A 169 3.23 -21.47 -4.22
N LEU A 170 3.54 -20.46 -3.39
CA LEU A 170 3.75 -20.64 -1.96
C LEU A 170 2.47 -21.04 -1.22
N MET A 171 1.34 -20.40 -1.53
CA MET A 171 0.03 -20.73 -0.92
C MET A 171 -0.39 -22.16 -1.27
N ASP A 172 -0.32 -22.50 -2.56
CA ASP A 172 -0.67 -23.83 -3.09
C ASP A 172 0.23 -24.93 -2.47
N ALA A 173 1.54 -24.68 -2.38
CA ALA A 173 2.50 -25.63 -1.83
C ALA A 173 2.35 -25.84 -0.31
N ALA A 174 1.95 -24.79 0.42
CA ALA A 174 1.67 -24.87 1.85
C ALA A 174 0.30 -25.49 2.16
N GLY A 175 -0.60 -25.54 1.17
CA GLY A 175 -1.97 -26.02 1.37
C GLY A 175 -2.81 -25.08 2.23
N PHE A 176 -2.52 -23.78 2.18
CA PHE A 176 -3.29 -22.77 2.91
C PHE A 176 -4.68 -22.57 2.30
N ASP A 177 -5.66 -22.34 3.16
CA ASP A 177 -7.02 -21.97 2.74
C ASP A 177 -7.13 -20.45 2.50
N GLU A 178 -8.32 -19.99 2.09
CA GLU A 178 -8.57 -18.58 1.78
C GLU A 178 -8.36 -17.65 2.99
N GLU A 179 -8.61 -18.14 4.21
CA GLU A 179 -8.43 -17.37 5.43
C GLU A 179 -6.94 -17.17 5.74
N ALA A 180 -6.17 -18.26 5.70
CA ALA A 180 -4.72 -18.22 5.84
C ALA A 180 -4.07 -17.37 4.74
N GLU A 181 -4.47 -17.53 3.48
CA GLU A 181 -3.97 -16.71 2.37
C GLU A 181 -4.28 -15.22 2.59
N GLY A 182 -5.49 -14.88 3.04
CA GLY A 182 -5.89 -13.52 3.37
C GLY A 182 -4.99 -12.89 4.44
N ASN A 183 -4.75 -13.61 5.53
CA ASN A 183 -3.88 -13.16 6.61
C ASN A 183 -2.44 -12.92 6.14
N ILE A 184 -1.87 -13.85 5.35
CA ILE A 184 -0.52 -13.71 4.81
C ILE A 184 -0.44 -12.53 3.84
N ARG A 185 -1.46 -12.35 3.00
CA ARG A 185 -1.53 -11.23 2.05
C ARG A 185 -1.55 -9.89 2.77
N ASP A 186 -2.28 -9.78 3.87
CA ASP A 186 -2.32 -8.57 4.69
C ASP A 186 -0.94 -8.27 5.32
N LEU A 187 -0.26 -9.29 5.85
CA LEU A 187 1.10 -9.15 6.39
C LEU A 187 2.09 -8.66 5.32
N ILE A 188 2.02 -9.20 4.10
CA ILE A 188 2.91 -8.80 2.99
C ILE A 188 2.61 -7.39 2.50
N ASN A 189 1.32 -7.05 2.31
CA ASN A 189 0.90 -5.71 1.88
C ASN A 189 1.33 -4.65 2.88
N ASN A 190 1.35 -4.99 4.18
CA ASN A 190 1.84 -4.11 5.24
C ASN A 190 3.35 -4.21 5.47
N LYS A 191 4.10 -5.00 4.69
CA LYS A 191 5.54 -5.30 4.92
C LYS A 191 5.86 -5.70 6.36
N ASN A 192 4.91 -6.38 7.00
CA ASN A 192 5.04 -6.93 8.33
C ASN A 192 5.78 -8.28 8.24
N SER A 193 7.09 -8.20 8.01
CA SER A 193 7.95 -9.38 7.86
C SER A 193 8.07 -10.19 9.15
N PHE A 194 8.05 -9.53 10.31
CA PHE A 194 8.12 -10.22 11.60
C PHE A 194 6.84 -11.02 11.89
N GLY A 195 5.66 -10.47 11.58
CA GLY A 195 4.39 -11.16 11.71
C GLY A 195 4.26 -12.30 10.68
N LEU A 196 4.81 -12.12 9.47
CA LEU A 196 4.92 -13.21 8.50
C LEU A 196 5.82 -14.33 9.02
N GLU A 197 7.01 -14.01 9.53
CA GLU A 197 7.94 -14.97 10.12
C GLU A 197 7.30 -15.75 11.28
N GLU A 198 6.62 -15.06 12.19
CA GLU A 198 5.90 -15.67 13.31
C GLU A 198 4.77 -16.60 12.83
N TYR A 199 3.95 -16.12 11.89
CA TYR A 199 2.85 -16.90 11.33
C TYR A 199 3.38 -18.17 10.66
N ILE A 200 4.35 -18.06 9.76
CA ILE A 200 4.91 -19.20 9.02
C ILE A 200 5.62 -20.18 9.97
N SER A 201 6.34 -19.70 10.99
CA SER A 201 7.00 -20.56 11.97
C SER A 201 6.03 -21.37 12.83
N SER A 202 4.77 -20.92 12.96
CA SER A 202 3.71 -21.65 13.66
C SER A 202 3.07 -22.78 12.82
N GLN A 203 3.37 -22.82 11.52
CA GLN A 203 2.81 -23.81 10.59
C GLN A 203 3.72 -25.03 10.47
N ASN A 204 3.12 -26.18 10.15
CA ASN A 204 3.86 -27.43 9.94
C ASN A 204 4.30 -27.57 8.47
N LEU A 205 5.32 -26.81 8.06
CA LEU A 205 5.86 -26.80 6.71
C LEU A 205 7.24 -27.48 6.65
N SER A 206 7.71 -27.83 5.45
CA SER A 206 9.11 -28.26 5.26
C SER A 206 10.07 -27.10 5.46
N ASP A 207 11.33 -27.40 5.79
CA ASP A 207 12.39 -26.40 5.94
C ASP A 207 12.54 -25.56 4.66
N ASP A 208 12.59 -26.21 3.49
CA ASP A 208 12.70 -25.53 2.20
C ASP A 208 11.54 -24.54 1.98
N LEU A 209 10.30 -24.95 2.26
CA LEU A 209 9.13 -24.09 2.06
C LEU A 209 9.09 -22.93 3.04
N THR A 210 9.43 -23.20 4.31
CA THR A 210 9.56 -22.18 5.36
C THR A 210 10.57 -21.11 4.96
N GLU A 211 11.72 -21.51 4.43
CA GLU A 211 12.73 -20.57 3.96
C GLU A 211 12.29 -19.83 2.70
N LEU A 212 11.56 -20.46 1.78
CA LEU A 212 11.04 -19.79 0.58
C LEU A 212 10.06 -18.64 0.91
N PHE A 213 9.36 -18.67 2.04
CA PHE A 213 8.55 -17.53 2.49
C PHE A 213 9.40 -16.28 2.76
N GLY A 214 10.69 -16.43 3.07
CA GLY A 214 11.64 -15.33 3.21
C GLY A 214 11.82 -14.48 1.94
N LEU A 215 11.45 -15.01 0.76
CA LEU A 215 11.42 -14.26 -0.50
C LEU A 215 10.46 -13.06 -0.45
N LEU A 216 9.38 -13.17 0.32
CA LEU A 216 8.31 -12.17 0.36
C LEU A 216 8.66 -10.96 1.23
N SER A 217 9.64 -11.12 2.14
CA SER A 217 10.01 -10.13 3.15
C SER A 217 11.05 -9.11 2.69
N SER A 218 11.67 -9.31 1.53
CA SER A 218 12.83 -8.53 1.08
C SER A 218 12.62 -7.86 -0.27
N MET A 219 13.44 -6.85 -0.52
CA MET A 219 13.67 -6.30 -1.84
C MET A 219 15.08 -6.64 -2.29
N TYR A 220 15.22 -6.89 -3.58
CA TYR A 220 16.44 -7.40 -4.17
C TYR A 220 16.87 -6.49 -5.31
N ALA A 221 18.15 -6.11 -5.34
CA ALA A 221 18.67 -5.29 -6.43
C ALA A 221 18.84 -6.09 -7.72
N SER A 222 19.05 -7.40 -7.63
CA SER A 222 19.15 -8.30 -8.79
C SER A 222 18.77 -9.73 -8.43
N PRO A 223 18.44 -10.58 -9.43
CA PRO A 223 18.14 -11.99 -9.20
C PRO A 223 19.25 -12.80 -8.53
N LYS A 224 20.50 -12.33 -8.61
CA LYS A 224 21.64 -12.97 -7.98
C LYS A 224 21.49 -13.08 -6.46
N GLU A 225 20.72 -12.18 -5.84
CA GLU A 225 20.53 -12.14 -4.39
C GLU A 225 19.59 -13.23 -3.87
N TRP A 226 18.77 -13.87 -4.72
CA TRP A 226 17.90 -14.98 -4.33
C TRP A 226 18.32 -16.35 -4.87
N GLU A 227 19.54 -16.47 -5.41
CA GLU A 227 20.08 -17.74 -5.92
C GLU A 227 19.98 -18.89 -4.90
N GLN A 228 20.15 -18.58 -3.60
CA GLN A 228 20.00 -19.55 -2.52
C GLN A 228 18.58 -20.12 -2.40
N TYR A 229 17.55 -19.31 -2.68
CA TYR A 229 16.16 -19.71 -2.63
C TYR A 229 15.77 -20.48 -3.89
N ARG A 230 16.39 -20.17 -5.03
CA ARG A 230 16.11 -20.88 -6.28
C ARG A 230 16.36 -22.39 -6.15
N LYS A 231 17.43 -22.79 -5.45
CA LYS A 231 17.71 -24.22 -5.18
C LYS A 231 16.61 -24.89 -4.33
N LYS A 232 16.12 -24.18 -3.31
CA LYS A 232 15.02 -24.66 -2.44
C LYS A 232 13.70 -24.77 -3.19
N ALA A 233 13.54 -23.99 -4.26
CA ALA A 233 12.37 -24.05 -5.14
C ALA A 233 12.31 -25.29 -6.05
N ASP A 234 13.35 -26.15 -6.10
CA ASP A 234 13.36 -27.33 -7.00
C ASP A 234 12.19 -28.29 -6.77
N GLY A 235 11.73 -28.43 -5.53
CA GLY A 235 10.53 -29.20 -5.18
C GLY A 235 9.19 -28.52 -5.55
N TYR A 236 9.23 -27.27 -6.00
CA TYR A 236 8.07 -26.40 -6.21
C TYR A 236 8.08 -25.80 -7.62
N PRO A 237 7.64 -26.55 -8.65
CA PRO A 237 7.85 -26.17 -10.06
C PRO A 237 7.24 -24.82 -10.47
N VAL A 238 6.14 -24.41 -9.85
CA VAL A 238 5.49 -23.11 -10.11
C VAL A 238 6.40 -21.96 -9.64
N ILE A 239 6.93 -22.07 -8.42
CA ILE A 239 7.83 -21.08 -7.83
C ILE A 239 9.15 -21.05 -8.63
N ALA A 240 9.75 -22.22 -8.89
CA ALA A 240 11.00 -22.32 -9.64
C ALA A 240 10.92 -21.66 -11.03
N LYS A 241 9.84 -21.93 -11.79
CA LYS A 241 9.61 -21.30 -13.09
C LYS A 241 9.46 -19.78 -13.00
N ALA A 242 8.77 -19.27 -11.99
CA ALA A 242 8.61 -17.84 -11.79
C ALA A 242 9.95 -17.15 -11.48
N LEU A 243 10.79 -17.78 -10.64
CA LEU A 243 12.13 -17.28 -10.35
C LEU A 243 13.04 -17.33 -11.58
N ASP A 244 13.03 -18.42 -12.35
CA ASP A 244 13.78 -18.55 -13.60
C ASP A 244 13.35 -17.50 -14.63
N TYR A 245 12.05 -17.22 -14.70
CA TYR A 245 11.50 -16.19 -15.58
C TYR A 245 12.02 -14.80 -15.21
N LEU A 246 12.04 -14.45 -13.93
CA LEU A 246 12.59 -13.17 -13.46
C LEU A 246 14.09 -13.04 -13.73
N CYS A 247 14.86 -14.13 -13.64
CA CYS A 247 16.27 -14.13 -14.04
C CYS A 247 16.43 -13.80 -15.54
N GLN A 248 15.66 -14.45 -16.42
CA GLN A 248 15.70 -14.18 -17.86
C GLN A 248 15.25 -12.76 -18.20
N LEU A 249 14.27 -12.23 -17.45
CA LEU A 249 13.78 -10.87 -17.64
C LEU A 249 14.86 -9.85 -17.28
N ASP A 250 15.62 -10.09 -16.20
CA ASP A 250 16.74 -9.24 -15.80
C ASP A 250 17.84 -9.15 -16.87
N GLU A 251 18.15 -10.28 -17.51
CA GLU A 251 19.10 -10.34 -18.62
C GLU A 251 18.62 -9.44 -19.78
N LYS A 252 17.34 -9.54 -20.16
CA LYS A 252 16.72 -8.69 -21.19
C LYS A 252 16.74 -7.21 -20.82
N LEU A 253 16.39 -6.87 -19.58
CA LEU A 253 16.39 -5.48 -19.10
C LEU A 253 17.81 -4.90 -19.05
N THR A 254 18.81 -5.75 -18.82
CA THR A 254 20.23 -5.39 -18.89
C THR A 254 20.66 -5.13 -20.35
N GLU A 255 20.23 -5.96 -21.31
CA GLU A 255 20.44 -5.73 -22.74
C GLU A 255 19.81 -4.40 -23.20
N CYS A 256 18.62 -4.08 -22.69
CA CYS A 256 17.93 -2.80 -22.91
C CYS A 256 18.56 -1.62 -22.16
N LYS A 257 19.53 -1.84 -21.25
CA LYS A 257 20.20 -0.83 -20.43
C LYS A 257 19.25 -0.03 -19.52
N VAL A 258 18.22 -0.70 -19.01
CA VAL A 258 17.25 -0.10 -18.08
C VAL A 258 17.26 -0.75 -16.69
N ASN A 259 18.09 -1.78 -16.49
CA ASN A 259 18.18 -2.52 -15.23
C ASN A 259 18.56 -1.65 -14.02
N SER A 260 19.24 -0.51 -14.21
CA SER A 260 19.55 0.42 -13.12
C SER A 260 18.34 1.08 -12.47
N PHE A 261 17.19 1.07 -13.15
CA PHE A 261 15.91 1.59 -12.64
C PHE A 261 15.04 0.48 -12.07
N VAL A 262 15.51 -0.77 -12.06
CA VAL A 262 14.72 -1.94 -11.74
C VAL A 262 15.25 -2.58 -10.47
N SER A 263 14.32 -3.04 -9.66
CA SER A 263 14.59 -3.91 -8.52
C SER A 263 13.42 -4.87 -8.36
N TYR A 264 13.63 -5.91 -7.59
CA TYR A 264 12.70 -7.02 -7.51
C TYR A 264 12.15 -7.16 -6.10
N GLU A 265 10.86 -7.45 -6.04
CA GLU A 265 10.09 -7.52 -4.81
C GLU A 265 9.09 -8.66 -4.96
N LEU A 266 9.45 -9.83 -4.46
CA LEU A 266 8.67 -11.05 -4.69
C LEU A 266 7.40 -11.09 -3.82
N GLY A 267 7.36 -10.25 -2.78
CA GLY A 267 6.14 -9.90 -2.05
C GLY A 267 5.31 -8.78 -2.70
N LEU A 268 5.59 -8.36 -3.94
CA LEU A 268 4.73 -7.40 -4.64
C LEU A 268 3.46 -8.11 -5.11
N ILE A 269 2.36 -7.85 -4.41
CA ILE A 269 1.05 -8.42 -4.69
C ILE A 269 0.15 -7.30 -5.22
N SER A 270 -0.64 -7.61 -6.24
CA SER A 270 -1.66 -6.68 -6.75
C SER A 270 -3.01 -6.91 -6.05
N ASN A 271 -3.74 -5.83 -5.83
CA ASN A 271 -5.16 -5.88 -5.47
C ASN A 271 -6.04 -6.31 -6.64
N TYR A 272 -5.51 -6.22 -7.87
CA TYR A 272 -6.18 -6.72 -9.05
C TYR A 272 -5.92 -8.21 -9.24
N THR A 273 -6.98 -9.02 -9.25
CA THR A 273 -6.87 -10.48 -9.33
C THR A 273 -6.72 -11.00 -10.76
N TYR A 274 -6.74 -10.11 -11.76
CA TYR A 274 -6.61 -10.48 -13.17
C TYR A 274 -5.15 -10.66 -13.63
N TYR A 275 -4.14 -10.30 -12.82
CA TYR A 275 -2.74 -10.51 -13.19
C TYR A 275 -2.34 -12.00 -13.07
N THR A 276 -1.61 -12.49 -14.06
CA THR A 276 -1.25 -13.91 -14.23
C THR A 276 0.24 -14.16 -14.44
N GLY A 277 1.06 -13.11 -14.41
CA GLY A 277 2.51 -13.21 -14.62
C GLY A 277 3.25 -12.16 -13.79
N ILE A 278 4.18 -11.44 -14.43
CA ILE A 278 4.87 -10.33 -13.79
C ILE A 278 3.90 -9.22 -13.39
N ILE A 279 4.20 -8.58 -12.26
CA ILE A 279 3.51 -7.41 -11.73
C ILE A 279 4.60 -6.37 -11.47
N PHE A 280 4.34 -5.11 -11.78
CA PHE A 280 5.31 -4.06 -11.53
C PHE A 280 4.69 -2.73 -11.13
N SER A 281 5.43 -1.98 -10.33
CA SER A 281 5.03 -0.68 -9.79
C SER A 281 6.19 0.32 -9.89
N GLY A 282 5.91 1.52 -10.36
CA GLY A 282 6.87 2.63 -10.44
C GLY A 282 6.72 3.60 -9.27
N TYR A 283 7.83 3.93 -8.62
CA TYR A 283 7.88 4.77 -7.42
C TYR A 283 8.75 6.00 -7.67
N ALA A 284 8.32 7.15 -7.19
CA ALA A 284 9.08 8.39 -7.20
C ALA A 284 8.70 9.26 -6.00
N PHE A 285 9.67 10.00 -5.46
CA PHE A 285 9.41 10.93 -4.37
C PHE A 285 8.40 12.02 -4.74
N GLY A 286 7.78 12.60 -3.72
CA GLY A 286 6.73 13.61 -3.85
C GLY A 286 5.33 13.02 -3.81
N THR A 287 5.21 11.70 -3.85
CA THR A 287 3.94 10.99 -3.77
C THR A 287 4.00 9.98 -2.62
N GLY A 288 2.84 9.64 -2.05
CA GLY A 288 2.72 8.61 -1.02
C GLY A 288 2.61 7.18 -1.56
N GLU A 289 2.34 7.04 -2.86
CA GLU A 289 1.97 5.79 -3.54
C GLU A 289 2.70 5.63 -4.89
N PRO A 290 2.66 4.44 -5.52
CA PRO A 290 3.24 4.26 -6.84
C PRO A 290 2.62 5.19 -7.90
N ILE A 291 3.47 5.85 -8.70
CA ILE A 291 3.07 6.71 -9.83
C ILE A 291 2.69 5.91 -11.08
N ALA A 292 3.07 4.64 -11.13
CA ALA A 292 2.74 3.74 -12.22
C ALA A 292 2.51 2.33 -11.70
N LYS A 293 1.60 1.58 -12.35
CA LYS A 293 1.32 0.18 -12.06
C LYS A 293 1.11 -0.57 -13.37
N GLY A 294 1.47 -1.84 -13.40
CA GLY A 294 1.29 -2.69 -14.56
C GLY A 294 1.54 -4.16 -14.27
N GLY A 295 1.33 -4.98 -15.28
CA GLY A 295 1.53 -6.42 -15.18
C GLY A 295 0.90 -7.20 -16.31
N ARG A 296 1.20 -8.49 -16.34
CA ARG A 296 0.70 -9.46 -17.33
C ARG A 296 -0.62 -10.07 -16.88
N TYR A 297 -1.61 -10.15 -17.78
CA TYR A 297 -3.00 -10.54 -17.50
C TYR A 297 -3.60 -11.45 -18.58
N ASP A 298 -3.04 -12.63 -18.78
CA ASP A 298 -3.34 -13.50 -19.94
C ASP A 298 -4.76 -14.10 -19.97
N LYS A 299 -5.55 -13.90 -18.90
CA LYS A 299 -6.91 -14.44 -18.76
C LYS A 299 -8.01 -13.39 -18.80
N LEU A 300 -7.68 -12.10 -18.82
CA LEU A 300 -8.70 -11.05 -18.75
C LEU A 300 -9.61 -11.04 -19.98
N LEU A 301 -9.06 -11.23 -21.18
CA LEU A 301 -9.86 -11.17 -22.41
C LEU A 301 -10.84 -12.35 -22.51
N SER A 302 -10.60 -13.46 -21.81
CA SER A 302 -11.47 -14.63 -21.79
C SER A 302 -12.86 -14.30 -21.23
N TYR A 303 -12.94 -13.35 -20.28
CA TYR A 303 -14.23 -12.84 -19.76
C TYR A 303 -15.07 -12.14 -20.84
N PHE A 304 -14.45 -11.67 -21.92
CA PHE A 304 -15.10 -11.03 -23.05
C PHE A 304 -15.19 -11.94 -24.30
N GLY A 305 -14.91 -13.24 -24.13
CA GLY A 305 -15.05 -14.26 -25.18
C GLY A 305 -13.85 -14.39 -26.12
N LYS A 306 -12.65 -13.91 -25.74
CA LYS A 306 -11.44 -14.06 -26.54
C LYS A 306 -10.25 -14.46 -25.67
N ASP A 307 -9.54 -15.54 -26.03
CA ASP A 307 -8.29 -15.89 -25.36
C ASP A 307 -7.12 -15.18 -26.04
N ALA A 308 -6.42 -14.32 -25.30
CA ALA A 308 -5.15 -13.76 -25.71
C ALA A 308 -4.34 -13.32 -24.50
N ALA A 309 -3.04 -13.61 -24.55
CA ALA A 309 -2.07 -13.09 -23.61
C ALA A 309 -1.97 -11.57 -23.69
N ALA A 310 -1.74 -10.89 -22.58
CA ALA A 310 -1.68 -9.44 -22.57
C ALA A 310 -0.85 -8.90 -21.41
N ILE A 311 -0.22 -7.75 -21.63
CA ILE A 311 0.53 -7.01 -20.62
C ILE A 311 0.36 -5.51 -20.87
N GLY A 312 0.38 -4.73 -19.80
CA GLY A 312 0.39 -3.28 -19.92
C GLY A 312 0.72 -2.56 -18.63
N PHE A 313 0.69 -1.23 -18.73
CA PHE A 313 0.86 -0.34 -17.60
C PHE A 313 -0.06 0.88 -17.70
N ALA A 314 -0.31 1.51 -16.56
CA ALA A 314 -0.89 2.83 -16.44
C ALA A 314 0.01 3.71 -15.56
N ILE A 315 0.27 4.93 -16.02
CA ILE A 315 0.92 6.02 -15.28
C ILE A 315 -0.18 6.96 -14.81
N SER A 316 -0.22 7.23 -13.50
CA SER A 316 -1.03 8.31 -12.94
C SER A 316 -0.35 9.64 -13.27
N VAL A 317 -0.94 10.40 -14.20
CA VAL A 317 -0.37 11.66 -14.66
C VAL A 317 -0.39 12.69 -13.55
N ASP A 318 -1.42 12.69 -12.70
CA ASP A 318 -1.54 13.62 -11.59
C ASP A 318 -0.47 13.36 -10.51
N ASP A 319 -0.22 12.10 -10.15
CA ASP A 319 0.84 11.73 -9.21
C ASP A 319 2.23 11.98 -9.81
N LEU A 320 2.42 11.71 -11.11
CA LEU A 320 3.65 12.05 -11.82
C LEU A 320 3.93 13.57 -11.80
N MET A 321 2.90 14.38 -11.99
CA MET A 321 3.03 15.84 -11.93
C MET A 321 3.42 16.32 -10.54
N GLU A 322 2.89 15.69 -9.48
CA GLU A 322 3.30 15.95 -8.10
C GLU A 322 4.77 15.56 -7.86
N ALA A 323 5.19 14.37 -8.32
CA ALA A 323 6.57 13.91 -8.25
C ALA A 323 7.54 14.87 -8.98
N LEU A 324 7.20 15.31 -10.19
CA LEU A 324 7.99 16.27 -10.96
C LEU A 324 8.12 17.62 -10.25
N ASN A 325 7.06 18.09 -9.58
CA ASN A 325 7.10 19.31 -8.79
C ASN A 325 7.97 19.13 -7.54
N SER A 326 7.83 18.00 -6.84
CA SER A 326 8.63 17.68 -5.66
C SER A 326 10.13 17.65 -5.99
N GLN A 327 10.55 16.96 -7.06
CA GLN A 327 11.96 16.92 -7.45
C GLN A 327 12.53 18.28 -7.86
N ALA A 328 11.69 19.20 -8.35
CA ALA A 328 12.12 20.56 -8.67
C ALA A 328 12.31 21.43 -7.41
N VAL A 329 11.60 21.11 -6.32
CA VAL A 329 11.65 21.81 -5.04
C VAL A 329 12.68 21.20 -4.10
N ASP A 330 12.97 19.90 -4.22
CA ASP A 330 13.94 19.19 -3.40
C ASP A 330 15.35 19.71 -3.73
N THR A 331 15.72 20.78 -3.04
CA THR A 331 17.05 21.37 -3.04
C THR A 331 17.99 20.29 -2.52
N LYS A 332 18.59 19.52 -3.44
CA LYS A 332 19.76 18.71 -3.17
C LYS A 332 20.70 19.55 -2.30
N THR A 333 21.04 19.04 -1.12
CA THR A 333 22.13 19.59 -0.32
C THR A 333 23.39 19.66 -1.18
N SER A 334 24.37 20.48 -0.79
CA SER A 334 25.61 20.62 -1.55
C SER A 334 26.36 19.30 -1.81
N ASP A 335 26.06 18.25 -1.04
CA ASP A 335 26.57 16.87 -1.14
C ASP A 335 25.61 15.88 -1.84
N GLY A 336 24.39 16.30 -2.21
CA GLY A 336 23.43 15.49 -2.97
C GLY A 336 22.58 14.50 -2.17
N VAL A 337 22.67 14.48 -0.82
CA VAL A 337 21.97 13.51 0.04
C VAL A 337 20.66 14.06 0.60
N ARG A 338 19.55 13.35 0.40
CA ARG A 338 18.20 13.71 0.91
C ARG A 338 18.08 13.48 2.43
N TYR A 339 17.34 14.35 3.12
CA TYR A 339 16.99 14.14 4.52
C TYR A 339 15.90 13.06 4.67
N LEU A 340 16.11 12.10 5.56
CA LEU A 340 15.02 11.25 6.05
C LEU A 340 14.24 11.99 7.13
N THR A 341 12.92 11.99 7.04
CA THR A 341 12.04 12.65 7.99
C THR A 341 11.32 11.61 8.85
N ILE A 342 11.44 11.73 10.17
CA ILE A 342 10.90 10.79 11.15
C ILE A 342 9.82 11.49 11.99
N ALA A 343 8.59 10.98 11.93
CA ALA A 343 7.47 11.43 12.74
C ALA A 343 7.36 10.61 14.03
N LEU A 344 7.26 11.26 15.18
CA LEU A 344 7.11 10.57 16.47
C LEU A 344 5.78 10.92 17.13
N GLY A 345 5.09 9.91 17.66
CA GLY A 345 3.91 10.12 18.50
C GLY A 345 4.28 10.85 19.80
N LYS A 346 3.69 12.04 20.00
CA LYS A 346 3.92 12.90 21.18
C LYS A 346 3.73 12.14 22.50
N GLY A 347 4.55 12.49 23.49
CA GLY A 347 4.47 11.95 24.85
C GLY A 347 5.46 10.83 25.11
N ARG A 348 5.07 9.86 25.94
CA ARG A 348 5.95 8.78 26.45
C ARG A 348 6.62 7.95 25.36
N LEU A 349 5.98 7.79 24.21
CA LEU A 349 6.55 7.03 23.07
C LEU A 349 7.72 7.78 22.43
N ALA A 350 7.62 9.10 22.25
CA ALA A 350 8.68 9.91 21.65
C ALA A 350 9.98 9.85 22.46
N ASP A 351 9.89 9.94 23.80
CA ASP A 351 11.09 9.91 24.67
C ASP A 351 11.83 8.57 24.55
N LYS A 352 11.09 7.45 24.55
CA LYS A 352 11.67 6.11 24.37
C LYS A 352 12.23 5.90 22.98
N ALA A 353 11.51 6.34 21.94
CA ALA A 353 11.96 6.27 20.56
C ALA A 353 13.27 7.03 20.36
N MET A 354 13.39 8.25 20.91
CA MET A 354 14.61 9.04 20.84
C MET A 354 15.78 8.37 21.55
N ALA A 355 15.57 7.74 22.70
CA ALA A 355 16.63 6.96 23.37
C ALA A 355 17.13 5.80 22.49
N TYR A 356 16.25 5.16 21.71
CA TYR A 356 16.64 4.10 20.78
C TYR A 356 17.40 4.67 19.57
N PHE A 357 16.94 5.78 19.00
CA PHE A 357 17.65 6.48 17.93
C PHE A 357 19.05 6.92 18.36
N GLU A 358 19.22 7.41 19.60
CA GLU A 358 20.54 7.75 20.15
C GLU A 358 21.47 6.55 20.22
N LYS A 359 20.98 5.38 20.69
CA LYS A 359 21.77 4.14 20.76
C LYS A 359 22.29 3.69 19.39
N ILE A 360 21.52 3.90 18.33
CA ILE A 360 21.92 3.54 16.96
C ILE A 360 22.68 4.66 16.23
N GLY A 361 23.09 5.71 16.94
CA GLY A 361 23.90 6.79 16.38
C GLY A 361 23.12 7.84 15.59
N LEU A 362 21.82 8.01 15.85
CA LEU A 362 20.95 9.05 15.30
C LEU A 362 20.47 10.03 16.39
N PRO A 363 21.36 10.74 17.10
CA PRO A 363 20.95 11.70 18.13
C PRO A 363 20.25 12.91 17.52
N CYS A 364 19.46 13.63 18.31
CA CYS A 364 18.93 14.94 17.93
C CYS A 364 18.95 15.90 19.12
N GLU A 365 20.06 16.65 19.26
CA GLU A 365 20.26 17.57 20.39
C GLU A 365 19.18 18.66 20.46
N GLU A 366 18.66 19.11 19.31
CA GLU A 366 17.60 20.13 19.27
C GLU A 366 16.31 19.67 19.96
N MET A 367 16.04 18.37 20.03
CA MET A 367 14.87 17.81 20.71
C MET A 367 15.01 17.81 22.24
N LYS A 368 16.22 17.93 22.77
CA LYS A 368 16.48 17.98 24.22
C LYS A 368 16.15 19.34 24.82
N ASP A 369 16.16 20.41 24.01
CA ASP A 369 15.80 21.74 24.45
C ASP A 369 14.28 21.88 24.61
N LYS A 370 13.80 21.80 25.86
CA LYS A 370 12.37 21.97 26.17
C LYS A 370 11.82 23.38 25.91
N ASN A 371 12.68 24.38 25.68
CA ASN A 371 12.26 25.75 25.41
C ASN A 371 12.16 26.09 23.92
N THR A 372 12.59 25.16 23.05
CA THR A 372 12.52 25.36 21.60
C THR A 372 11.08 25.49 21.13
N ARG A 373 10.84 26.38 20.16
CA ARG A 373 9.57 26.51 19.44
C ARG A 373 9.63 25.88 18.04
N LYS A 374 10.74 25.21 17.71
CA LYS A 374 10.89 24.51 16.44
C LYS A 374 9.88 23.36 16.37
N LEU A 375 9.31 23.18 15.18
CA LEU A 375 8.44 22.05 14.87
C LEU A 375 9.19 20.90 14.20
N ILE A 376 10.33 21.21 13.56
CA ILE A 376 11.21 20.26 12.90
C ILE A 376 12.59 20.40 13.54
N PHE A 377 13.16 19.27 13.94
CA PHE A 377 14.46 19.15 14.58
C PHE A 377 15.41 18.43 13.64
N VAL A 378 16.63 18.91 13.49
CA VAL A 378 17.52 18.41 12.44
C VAL A 378 18.81 17.84 13.02
N ASN A 379 19.19 16.64 12.56
CA ASN A 379 20.55 16.13 12.66
C ASN A 379 21.22 16.31 11.29
N GLU A 380 22.06 17.33 11.19
CA GLU A 380 22.75 17.72 9.96
C GLU A 380 23.81 16.72 9.50
N GLU A 381 24.48 16.04 10.44
CA GLU A 381 25.51 15.06 10.14
C GLU A 381 24.92 13.80 9.50
N LYS A 382 23.79 13.32 10.05
CA LYS A 382 23.13 12.09 9.59
C LYS A 382 22.10 12.33 8.49
N LYS A 383 21.83 13.60 8.14
CA LYS A 383 20.76 14.01 7.22
C LYS A 383 19.42 13.40 7.63
N VAL A 384 19.03 13.62 8.88
CA VAL A 384 17.74 13.17 9.44
C VAL A 384 17.01 14.35 10.07
N ARG A 385 15.70 14.40 9.90
CA ARG A 385 14.78 15.36 10.52
C ARG A 385 13.80 14.60 11.39
N PHE A 386 13.41 15.21 12.50
CA PHE A 386 12.40 14.69 13.41
C PHE A 386 11.30 15.72 13.61
N PHE A 387 10.07 15.26 13.79
CA PHE A 387 9.00 16.10 14.33
C PHE A 387 8.04 15.28 15.21
N LEU A 388 7.30 16.00 16.05
CA LEU A 388 6.33 15.41 16.96
C LEU A 388 4.90 15.66 16.47
N ALA A 389 4.09 14.60 16.35
CA ALA A 389 2.67 14.67 15.97
C ALA A 389 1.79 13.98 17.02
N LYS A 390 0.47 14.22 17.00
CA LYS A 390 -0.44 13.39 17.80
C LYS A 390 -0.43 11.97 17.22
N GLY A 391 -0.57 10.95 18.07
CA GLY A 391 -0.51 9.54 17.65
C GLY A 391 -1.32 9.25 16.37
N PRO A 392 -2.64 9.55 16.33
CA PRO A 392 -3.48 9.35 15.14
C PRO A 392 -3.01 10.05 13.86
N ASP A 393 -2.24 11.14 13.97
CA ASP A 393 -1.77 11.89 12.82
C ASP A 393 -0.48 11.30 12.23
N VAL A 394 0.29 10.49 12.98
CA VAL A 394 1.57 9.92 12.53
C VAL A 394 1.39 9.05 11.29
N PRO A 395 0.47 8.06 11.25
CA PRO A 395 0.20 7.28 10.03
C PRO A 395 -0.17 8.14 8.83
N THR A 396 -0.87 9.26 9.05
CA THR A 396 -1.23 10.20 7.98
C THR A 396 0.02 10.86 7.40
N TYR A 397 0.93 11.40 8.22
CA TYR A 397 2.16 11.99 7.69
C TYR A 397 3.02 10.99 6.93
N VAL A 398 3.02 9.73 7.36
CA VAL A 398 3.77 8.64 6.71
C VAL A 398 3.11 8.22 5.40
N GLU A 399 1.78 8.03 5.36
CA GLU A 399 1.05 7.65 4.14
C GLU A 399 1.31 8.60 2.97
N TYR A 400 1.35 9.91 3.21
CA TYR A 400 1.54 10.92 2.16
C TYR A 400 3.02 11.22 1.87
N GLY A 401 3.95 10.53 2.52
CA GLY A 401 5.40 10.76 2.32
C GLY A 401 5.92 12.07 2.92
N ALA A 402 5.13 12.77 3.76
CA ALA A 402 5.60 13.93 4.51
C ALA A 402 6.57 13.52 5.64
N ALA A 403 6.45 12.28 6.13
CA ALA A 403 7.46 11.58 6.89
C ALA A 403 7.81 10.28 6.17
N ASP A 404 9.10 9.93 6.14
CA ASP A 404 9.57 8.65 5.61
C ASP A 404 9.33 7.52 6.61
N ILE A 405 9.50 7.81 7.90
CA ILE A 405 9.38 6.86 9.01
C ILE A 405 8.43 7.45 10.07
N GLY A 406 7.62 6.61 10.70
CA GLY A 406 6.81 6.94 11.86
C GLY A 406 7.06 6.01 13.04
N ILE A 407 6.98 6.53 14.27
CA ILE A 407 6.92 5.74 15.50
C ILE A 407 5.59 5.98 16.19
N VAL A 408 4.76 4.94 16.24
CA VAL A 408 3.36 5.02 16.69
C VAL A 408 2.93 3.74 17.39
N GLY A 409 1.87 3.78 18.21
CA GLY A 409 1.28 2.58 18.80
C GLY A 409 0.49 1.76 17.77
N GLU A 410 0.52 0.44 17.91
CA GLU A 410 -0.25 -0.51 17.10
C GLU A 410 -1.76 -0.24 17.15
N ASP A 411 -2.27 0.25 18.29
CA ASP A 411 -3.67 0.68 18.44
C ASP A 411 -4.07 1.71 17.38
N THR A 412 -3.14 2.61 17.06
CA THR A 412 -3.35 3.65 16.06
C THR A 412 -3.26 3.09 14.66
N ILE A 413 -2.36 2.14 14.41
CA ILE A 413 -2.21 1.50 13.09
C ILE A 413 -3.50 0.74 12.73
N LEU A 414 -3.98 -0.09 13.65
CA LEU A 414 -5.21 -0.88 13.50
C LEU A 414 -6.45 0.01 13.34
N GLU A 415 -6.55 1.10 14.12
CA GLU A 415 -7.71 1.99 14.05
C GLU A 415 -7.70 2.91 12.83
N GLU A 416 -6.54 3.46 12.44
CA GLU A 416 -6.46 4.33 11.27
C GLU A 416 -6.51 3.52 9.96
N ALA A 417 -5.96 2.31 9.93
CA ALA A 417 -5.91 1.41 8.76
C ALA A 417 -5.44 2.13 7.49
N ARG A 418 -4.30 2.82 7.60
CA ARG A 418 -3.70 3.65 6.55
C ARG A 418 -2.78 2.81 5.67
N ASN A 419 -2.54 3.25 4.44
CA ASN A 419 -1.64 2.56 3.52
C ASN A 419 -0.16 2.85 3.86
N ILE A 420 0.37 2.15 4.86
CA ILE A 420 1.74 2.29 5.37
C ILE A 420 2.34 0.91 5.65
N PHE A 421 3.66 0.82 5.69
CA PHE A 421 4.36 -0.40 6.03
C PHE A 421 4.68 -0.47 7.51
N GLU A 422 4.33 -1.55 8.19
CA GLU A 422 4.66 -1.85 9.59
C GLU A 422 5.89 -2.78 9.62
N VAL A 423 7.07 -2.20 9.84
CA VAL A 423 8.34 -2.90 9.56
C VAL A 423 9.04 -3.47 10.79
N LEU A 424 8.69 -3.02 12.00
CA LEU A 424 9.34 -3.46 13.23
C LEU A 424 8.48 -3.26 14.48
N ASP A 425 8.42 -4.28 15.35
CA ASP A 425 8.03 -4.15 16.75
C ASP A 425 9.18 -3.54 17.57
N LEU A 426 8.93 -2.43 18.26
CA LEU A 426 9.96 -1.78 19.08
C LEU A 426 10.02 -2.35 20.52
N GLY A 427 9.13 -3.27 20.88
CA GLY A 427 9.15 -3.98 22.16
C GLY A 427 8.83 -3.13 23.39
N PHE A 428 8.58 -1.82 23.23
CA PHE A 428 8.18 -0.91 24.31
C PHE A 428 6.78 -0.35 24.09
N GLY A 429 6.23 0.31 25.12
CA GLY A 429 4.86 0.84 25.06
C GLY A 429 3.80 -0.27 25.15
N LYS A 430 4.17 -1.42 25.73
CA LYS A 430 3.30 -2.58 25.87
C LYS A 430 2.04 -2.24 26.66
N CYS A 431 0.90 -2.52 26.06
CA CYS A 431 -0.42 -2.46 26.69
C CYS A 431 -1.33 -3.47 26.00
N ARG A 432 -2.60 -3.53 26.40
CA ARG A 432 -3.59 -4.43 25.80
C ARG A 432 -4.83 -3.66 25.41
N MET A 433 -5.44 -4.00 24.29
CA MET A 433 -6.81 -3.60 24.01
C MET A 433 -7.74 -4.53 24.78
N CYS A 434 -8.69 -3.98 25.53
CA CYS A 434 -9.58 -4.76 26.37
C CYS A 434 -11.02 -4.30 26.28
N VAL A 435 -11.96 -5.26 26.41
CA VAL A 435 -13.34 -4.96 26.77
C VAL A 435 -13.40 -4.80 28.28
N CYS A 436 -13.82 -3.62 28.74
CA CYS A 436 -13.90 -3.28 30.15
C CYS A 436 -15.32 -2.85 30.54
N GLY A 437 -15.70 -3.07 31.78
CA GLY A 437 -17.03 -2.69 32.25
C GLY A 437 -17.23 -3.04 33.73
N PRO A 438 -18.42 -2.74 34.28
CA PRO A 438 -18.77 -3.25 35.60
C PRO A 438 -18.82 -4.78 35.57
N GLN A 439 -18.49 -5.44 36.68
CA GLN A 439 -18.52 -6.91 36.77
C GLN A 439 -19.89 -7.50 36.39
N SER A 440 -20.97 -6.74 36.60
CA SER A 440 -22.34 -7.10 36.22
C SER A 440 -22.59 -7.17 34.72
N ALA A 441 -21.72 -6.60 33.87
CA ALA A 441 -21.84 -6.67 32.42
C ALA A 441 -21.28 -7.98 31.82
N LYS A 442 -20.54 -8.78 32.60
CA LYS A 442 -19.94 -10.03 32.12
C LYS A 442 -20.96 -11.02 31.52
N PRO A 443 -22.14 -11.25 32.13
CA PRO A 443 -23.13 -12.16 31.54
C PRO A 443 -23.65 -11.71 30.17
N LEU A 444 -23.70 -10.39 29.90
CA LEU A 444 -24.15 -9.85 28.62
C LEU A 444 -23.20 -10.25 27.47
N LEU A 445 -21.91 -10.33 27.79
CA LEU A 445 -20.86 -10.76 26.88
C LEU A 445 -20.89 -12.28 26.65
N GLU A 446 -21.10 -13.07 27.71
CA GLU A 446 -21.19 -14.53 27.64
C GLU A 446 -22.45 -15.01 26.91
N ASN A 447 -23.57 -14.31 27.09
CA ASN A 447 -24.86 -14.62 26.45
C ASN A 447 -25.05 -13.99 25.06
N GLN A 448 -24.04 -13.25 24.56
CA GLN A 448 -24.09 -12.53 23.29
C GLN A 448 -25.30 -11.59 23.16
N GLU A 449 -25.68 -10.92 24.25
CA GLU A 449 -26.79 -9.96 24.25
C GLU A 449 -26.46 -8.72 23.40
N LEU A 450 -27.49 -8.04 22.90
CA LEU A 450 -27.32 -6.76 22.21
C LEU A 450 -26.91 -5.69 23.24
N ILE A 451 -25.67 -5.22 23.15
CA ILE A 451 -25.09 -4.23 24.05
C ILE A 451 -24.56 -3.00 23.30
N ARG A 452 -24.40 -1.90 24.02
CA ARG A 452 -23.66 -0.72 23.57
C ARG A 452 -22.21 -0.79 24.05
N VAL A 453 -21.29 -0.48 23.15
CA VAL A 453 -19.84 -0.46 23.39
C VAL A 453 -19.33 0.95 23.10
N ALA A 454 -18.90 1.68 24.13
CA ALA A 454 -18.27 2.98 23.93
C ALA A 454 -16.76 2.84 23.73
N THR A 455 -16.19 3.55 22.75
CA THR A 455 -14.77 3.40 22.43
C THR A 455 -14.23 4.59 21.64
N LYS A 456 -12.93 4.85 21.76
CA LYS A 456 -12.18 5.68 20.81
C LYS A 456 -11.80 4.92 19.53
N TYR A 457 -11.88 3.59 19.57
CA TYR A 457 -11.36 2.64 18.59
C TYR A 457 -12.49 1.83 17.92
N PRO A 458 -13.42 2.49 17.20
CA PRO A 458 -14.57 1.81 16.62
C PRO A 458 -14.22 0.72 15.60
N LYS A 459 -13.11 0.82 14.85
CA LYS A 459 -12.73 -0.25 13.91
C LYS A 459 -12.26 -1.48 14.68
N ILE A 460 -11.39 -1.30 15.67
CA ILE A 460 -10.89 -2.40 16.50
C ILE A 460 -12.04 -3.08 17.26
N ALA A 461 -12.92 -2.29 17.89
CA ALA A 461 -14.08 -2.82 18.59
C ALA A 461 -15.01 -3.58 17.63
N LYS A 462 -15.28 -3.02 16.44
CA LYS A 462 -16.13 -3.68 15.45
C LYS A 462 -15.55 -5.00 14.99
N ASP A 463 -14.26 -5.05 14.67
CA ASP A 463 -13.57 -6.27 14.27
C ASP A 463 -13.68 -7.35 15.36
N TYR A 464 -13.37 -7.00 16.61
CA TYR A 464 -13.47 -7.93 17.73
C TYR A 464 -14.89 -8.49 17.90
N PHE A 465 -15.90 -7.62 18.00
CA PHE A 465 -17.26 -8.08 18.26
C PHE A 465 -17.87 -8.83 17.07
N TYR A 466 -17.64 -8.39 15.84
CA TYR A 466 -18.35 -8.93 14.68
C TYR A 466 -17.62 -10.14 14.08
N ASN A 467 -16.29 -10.05 13.93
CA ASN A 467 -15.50 -11.04 13.22
C ASN A 467 -14.92 -12.10 14.14
N LYS A 468 -14.54 -11.75 15.38
CA LYS A 468 -13.95 -12.70 16.35
C LYS A 468 -14.99 -13.29 17.30
N LYS A 469 -15.85 -12.45 17.87
CA LYS A 469 -16.82 -12.85 18.89
C LYS A 469 -18.19 -13.26 18.32
N HIS A 470 -18.50 -12.81 17.10
CA HIS A 470 -19.80 -12.98 16.45
C HIS A 470 -20.98 -12.45 17.28
N GLN A 471 -20.77 -11.37 18.04
CA GLN A 471 -21.78 -10.69 18.84
C GLN A 471 -22.20 -9.37 18.15
N THR A 472 -23.51 -9.17 18.00
CA THR A 472 -24.04 -7.90 17.49
C THR A 472 -24.01 -6.84 18.59
N VAL A 473 -23.40 -5.69 18.31
CA VAL A 473 -23.27 -4.59 19.27
C VAL A 473 -23.52 -3.23 18.62
N GLU A 474 -23.93 -2.24 19.42
CA GLU A 474 -24.00 -0.83 19.02
C GLU A 474 -22.73 -0.09 19.44
N ILE A 475 -21.93 0.38 18.49
CA ILE A 475 -20.66 1.06 18.78
C ILE A 475 -20.88 2.58 18.90
N ILE A 476 -20.45 3.16 20.02
CA ILE A 476 -20.52 4.59 20.31
C ILE A 476 -19.10 5.17 20.30
N LYS A 477 -18.80 6.02 19.31
CA LYS A 477 -17.49 6.68 19.22
C LYS A 477 -17.36 7.79 20.26
N LEU A 478 -16.27 7.76 21.03
CA LEU A 478 -15.84 8.81 21.95
C LEU A 478 -14.41 9.27 21.61
N ASN A 479 -14.02 10.48 22.03
CA ASN A 479 -12.67 11.01 21.78
C ASN A 479 -11.75 10.92 23.00
N GLY A 480 -12.30 10.66 24.18
CA GLY A 480 -11.58 10.56 25.46
C GLY A 480 -12.55 10.36 26.63
N SER A 481 -12.00 10.14 27.82
CA SER A 481 -12.78 9.82 29.05
C SER A 481 -13.73 8.65 28.85
N ILE A 482 -13.19 7.56 28.31
CA ILE A 482 -13.98 6.41 27.87
C ILE A 482 -14.62 5.69 29.06
N GLU A 483 -13.90 5.62 30.18
CA GLU A 483 -14.33 5.00 31.44
C GLU A 483 -15.59 5.65 32.04
N LEU A 484 -15.91 6.89 31.68
CA LEU A 484 -17.12 7.56 32.12
C LEU A 484 -18.38 6.94 31.52
N ALA A 485 -18.29 6.34 30.33
CA ALA A 485 -19.46 5.90 29.57
C ALA A 485 -20.31 4.85 30.30
N PRO A 486 -19.75 3.79 30.93
CA PRO A 486 -20.54 2.87 31.73
C PRO A 486 -21.10 3.49 33.00
N ILE A 487 -20.37 4.43 33.60
CA ILE A 487 -20.75 5.07 34.87
C ILE A 487 -22.01 5.92 34.71
N VAL A 488 -22.14 6.62 33.58
CA VAL A 488 -23.30 7.49 33.28
C VAL A 488 -24.40 6.78 32.47
N GLY A 489 -24.26 5.48 32.22
CA GLY A 489 -25.24 4.68 31.48
C GLY A 489 -25.27 4.91 29.96
N LEU A 490 -24.18 5.44 29.39
CA LEU A 490 -24.04 5.60 27.93
C LEU A 490 -23.84 4.26 27.23
N SER A 491 -23.11 3.33 27.86
CA SER A 491 -22.81 2.00 27.33
C SER A 491 -22.73 0.95 28.43
N GLU A 492 -22.91 -0.33 28.10
CA GLU A 492 -22.76 -1.42 29.06
C GLU A 492 -21.28 -1.75 29.29
N VAL A 493 -20.47 -1.64 28.23
CA VAL A 493 -19.02 -1.86 28.26
C VAL A 493 -18.29 -0.81 27.44
N ILE A 494 -16.97 -0.80 27.56
CA ILE A 494 -16.05 -0.03 26.74
C ILE A 494 -15.04 -0.94 26.07
N CYS A 495 -14.49 -0.51 24.94
CA CYS A 495 -13.30 -1.11 24.34
C CYS A 495 -12.18 -0.06 24.38
N ASP A 496 -11.16 -0.26 25.19
CA ASP A 496 -10.09 0.74 25.37
C ASP A 496 -8.75 0.09 25.72
N ILE A 497 -7.68 0.89 25.61
CA ILE A 497 -6.32 0.47 25.96
C ILE A 497 -6.14 0.38 27.48
N VAL A 498 -5.48 -0.67 27.94
CA VAL A 498 -5.20 -0.93 29.36
C VAL A 498 -3.72 -1.25 29.55
N GLU A 499 -3.03 -0.38 30.31
CA GLU A 499 -1.64 -0.58 30.73
C GLU A 499 -1.59 -1.22 32.14
N THR A 500 -1.92 -0.47 33.20
CA THR A 500 -1.91 -0.94 34.59
C THR A 500 -3.32 -1.24 35.16
N GLY A 501 -4.37 -0.77 34.48
CA GLY A 501 -5.76 -0.85 34.94
C GLY A 501 -6.06 -0.07 36.22
N SER A 502 -5.24 0.91 36.62
CA SER A 502 -5.50 1.74 37.82
C SER A 502 -6.77 2.59 37.64
N THR A 503 -6.88 3.30 36.51
CA THR A 503 -8.04 4.15 36.19
C THR A 503 -9.35 3.37 36.17
N LEU A 504 -9.35 2.16 35.60
CA LEU A 504 -10.51 1.28 35.60
C LEU A 504 -10.96 0.95 37.04
N ARG A 505 -10.02 0.50 37.88
CA ARG A 505 -10.29 0.11 39.27
C ARG A 505 -10.80 1.27 40.12
N GLU A 506 -10.23 2.45 39.96
CA GLU A 506 -10.66 3.68 40.65
C GLU A 506 -12.10 4.07 40.30
N ASN A 507 -12.60 3.64 39.15
CA ASN A 507 -13.95 3.91 38.65
C ASN A 507 -14.88 2.68 38.72
N GLY A 508 -14.49 1.61 39.43
CA GLY A 508 -15.31 0.42 39.63
C GLY A 508 -15.46 -0.48 38.38
N LEU A 509 -14.58 -0.32 37.39
CA LEU A 509 -14.54 -1.14 36.18
C LEU A 509 -13.45 -2.22 36.28
N VAL A 510 -13.68 -3.33 35.59
CA VAL A 510 -12.74 -4.46 35.46
C VAL A 510 -12.52 -4.79 34.00
N VAL A 511 -11.41 -5.45 33.70
CA VAL A 511 -11.21 -6.09 32.39
C VAL A 511 -12.12 -7.32 32.34
N LEU A 512 -13.00 -7.37 31.33
CA LEU A 512 -13.94 -8.46 31.12
C LEU A 512 -13.38 -9.46 30.11
N GLU A 513 -12.79 -8.96 29.03
CA GLU A 513 -12.19 -9.75 27.95
C GLU A 513 -10.96 -9.01 27.38
N GLU A 514 -9.97 -9.77 26.92
CA GLU A 514 -8.79 -9.26 26.23
C GLU A 514 -9.01 -9.35 24.72
N VAL A 515 -8.68 -8.27 23.99
CA VAL A 515 -8.90 -8.16 22.55
C VAL A 515 -7.61 -8.49 21.79
N CYS A 516 -6.52 -7.79 22.13
CA CYS A 516 -5.18 -8.04 21.58
C CYS A 516 -4.11 -7.36 22.43
N ASP A 517 -2.87 -7.86 22.33
CA ASP A 517 -1.68 -7.14 22.79
C ASP A 517 -1.38 -5.97 21.86
N LEU A 518 -0.69 -4.95 22.38
CA LEU A 518 -0.31 -3.74 21.66
C LEU A 518 1.10 -3.31 22.05
N SER A 519 1.88 -2.87 21.08
CA SER A 519 3.19 -2.25 21.31
C SER A 519 3.43 -1.01 20.44
N ALA A 520 4.56 -0.35 20.65
CA ALA A 520 5.05 0.68 19.74
C ALA A 520 5.66 0.02 18.48
N ARG A 521 5.27 0.51 17.32
CA ARG A 521 5.69 0.02 16.01
C ARG A 521 6.47 1.10 15.26
N MET A 522 7.43 0.67 14.44
CA MET A 522 8.00 1.48 13.39
C MET A 522 7.21 1.28 12.10
N VAL A 523 6.76 2.38 11.52
CA VAL A 523 6.07 2.39 10.23
C VAL A 523 6.84 3.18 9.19
N VAL A 524 6.69 2.85 7.91
CA VAL A 524 7.44 3.45 6.80
C VAL A 524 6.51 3.75 5.63
N ASN A 525 6.76 4.86 4.93
CA ASN A 525 6.08 5.19 3.69
C ASN A 525 6.50 4.22 2.57
N GLN A 526 5.58 3.85 1.67
CA GLN A 526 5.86 2.88 0.61
C GLN A 526 6.92 3.36 -0.39
N VAL A 527 6.79 4.61 -0.83
CA VAL A 527 7.76 5.25 -1.73
C VAL A 527 9.11 5.41 -1.03
N SER A 528 9.15 5.87 0.22
CA SER A 528 10.40 6.01 0.97
C SER A 528 11.09 4.67 1.20
N MET A 529 10.34 3.62 1.57
CA MET A 529 10.88 2.26 1.72
C MET A 529 11.57 1.79 0.44
N LYS A 530 11.02 2.17 -0.73
CA LYS A 530 11.60 1.83 -2.03
C LYS A 530 12.81 2.68 -2.38
N MET A 531 12.66 4.00 -2.31
CA MET A 531 13.65 4.95 -2.81
C MET A 531 14.85 5.14 -1.87
N GLU A 532 14.69 4.86 -0.57
CA GLU A 532 15.75 4.93 0.47
C GLU A 532 15.97 3.56 1.13
N ASN A 533 15.78 2.47 0.38
CA ASN A 533 15.75 1.12 0.94
C ASN A 533 16.97 0.79 1.80
N GLU A 534 18.17 1.09 1.32
CA GLU A 534 19.42 0.79 2.03
C GLU A 534 19.46 1.46 3.41
N ARG A 535 19.28 2.78 3.45
CA ARG A 535 19.31 3.59 4.70
C ARG A 535 18.21 3.19 5.66
N ILE A 536 16.99 2.96 5.18
CA ILE A 536 15.87 2.57 6.04
C ILE A 536 16.08 1.16 6.58
N THR A 537 16.55 0.23 5.75
CA THR A 537 16.82 -1.15 6.19
C THR A 537 17.96 -1.20 7.21
N GLU A 538 18.99 -0.36 7.07
CA GLU A 538 20.04 -0.21 8.09
C GLU A 538 19.47 0.27 9.43
N ILE A 539 18.58 1.27 9.41
CA ILE A 539 17.89 1.75 10.62
C ILE A 539 17.06 0.62 11.24
N ILE A 540 16.27 -0.10 10.45
CA ILE A 540 15.46 -1.24 10.92
C ILE A 540 16.36 -2.29 11.59
N ARG A 541 17.45 -2.72 10.93
CA ARG A 541 18.38 -3.71 11.48
C ARG A 541 19.05 -3.22 12.77
N ALA A 542 19.43 -1.95 12.84
CA ALA A 542 20.05 -1.38 14.02
C ALA A 542 19.07 -1.29 15.19
N LEU A 543 17.83 -0.86 14.95
CA LEU A 543 16.78 -0.84 15.97
C LEU A 543 16.40 -2.24 16.44
N LYS A 544 16.31 -3.22 15.53
CA LYS A 544 16.03 -4.62 15.87
C LYS A 544 17.05 -5.19 16.87
N LYS A 545 18.34 -4.86 16.71
CA LYS A 545 19.37 -5.25 17.69
C LYS A 545 19.12 -4.63 19.07
N VAL A 546 18.73 -3.35 19.12
CA VAL A 546 18.43 -2.65 20.39
C VAL A 546 17.18 -3.21 21.07
N THR A 547 16.24 -3.79 20.33
CA THR A 547 15.03 -4.42 20.90
C THR A 547 15.27 -5.82 21.45
N GLU A 548 16.30 -6.51 20.96
CA GLU A 548 16.67 -7.87 21.38
C GLU A 548 17.67 -7.90 22.57
N GLU A 549 18.30 -6.75 22.87
CA GLU A 549 19.14 -6.50 24.06
C GLU A 549 18.33 -6.05 25.28
#